data_AF-A0A537XK54-F1
#
_entry.id   AF-A0A537XK54-F1
#
_cell.length_a   1.000
_cell.length_b   1.000
_cell.length_c   1.000
_cell.angle_alpha   90.00
_cell.angle_beta   90.00
_cell.angle_gamma   90.00
#
_symmetry.space_group_name_H-M   'P 1'
#
loop_
_entity.id
_entity.type
_entity.pdbx_description
1 polymer ?
#
loop_
_entity_poly.entity_id
_entity_poly.type
_entity_poly.pdbx_seq_one_letter_code
_entity_poly.pdbx_strand_id
1 'polypeptide(L)'
;MGVSPIRSVTREEAAHLIWTAWRARKRNRGGTLGPYMSKHLARFILVALYTGTRAGAICGAALVPSIGRGYVDLERGAFHRKAVGARTTNKRQPTADLPPRLLAHMRRWNRRGISKHSVIEWQGEPVLRVTKTFETIRDLAGLSDVSPHTLRHTSISWYLRAGVAISDVSDYCGVSETIIRRHYKHHLPGTYERVFEAAPRFGKVGKAGTKAAN
;
A
#
# COMPACT_ATOMS: atom_id res chain seq x y z
N MET A 1 -27.38 -5.28 -7.00
CA MET A 1 -26.57 -4.05 -6.89
C MET A 1 -25.12 -4.39 -7.19
N GLY A 2 -24.61 -4.02 -8.38
CA GLY A 2 -23.19 -4.20 -8.72
C GLY A 2 -22.34 -3.28 -7.85
N VAL A 3 -21.27 -3.81 -7.26
CA VAL A 3 -20.31 -3.01 -6.49
C VAL A 3 -19.50 -2.19 -7.49
N SER A 4 -19.61 -0.86 -7.45
CA SER A 4 -18.74 0.01 -8.25
C SER A 4 -17.27 -0.28 -7.91
N PRO A 5 -16.37 -0.34 -8.92
CA PRO A 5 -14.96 -0.58 -8.67
C PRO A 5 -14.40 0.43 -7.68
N ILE A 6 -13.65 -0.03 -6.68
CA ILE A 6 -13.01 0.91 -5.77
C ILE A 6 -11.95 1.71 -6.52
N ARG A 7 -11.99 3.04 -6.38
CA ARG A 7 -10.99 3.95 -6.95
C ARG A 7 -9.57 3.53 -6.55
N SER A 8 -8.73 3.31 -7.55
CA SER A 8 -7.28 3.14 -7.41
C SER A 8 -6.58 4.11 -8.36
N VAL A 9 -5.42 4.65 -7.96
CA VAL A 9 -4.66 5.59 -8.80
C VAL A 9 -3.75 4.88 -9.80
N THR A 10 -3.51 5.49 -10.95
CA THR A 10 -2.51 5.02 -11.91
C THR A 10 -1.09 5.32 -11.42
N ARG A 11 -0.08 4.79 -12.12
CA ARG A 11 1.32 5.08 -11.78
C ARG A 11 1.64 6.56 -12.02
N GLU A 12 1.10 7.14 -13.07
CA GLU A 12 1.24 8.54 -13.46
C GLU A 12 0.58 9.47 -12.44
N GLU A 13 -0.66 9.16 -12.03
CA GLU A 13 -1.35 9.92 -10.97
C GLU A 13 -0.59 9.84 -9.64
N ALA A 14 -0.09 8.65 -9.27
CA ALA A 14 0.70 8.49 -8.05
C ALA A 14 2.02 9.27 -8.12
N ALA A 15 2.72 9.22 -9.25
CA ALA A 15 3.95 9.96 -9.49
C ALA A 15 3.69 11.47 -9.43
N HIS A 16 2.63 11.95 -10.06
CA HIS A 16 2.22 13.35 -10.03
C HIS A 16 1.88 13.79 -8.60
N LEU A 17 1.10 13.02 -7.85
CA LEU A 17 0.77 13.32 -6.46
C LEU A 17 2.01 13.38 -5.56
N ILE A 18 2.95 12.44 -5.71
CA ILE A 18 4.23 12.45 -4.97
C ILE A 18 5.05 13.68 -5.35
N TRP A 19 5.15 14.01 -6.64
CA TRP A 19 5.89 15.17 -7.13
C TRP A 19 5.32 16.48 -6.60
N THR A 20 3.99 16.65 -6.67
CA THR A 20 3.28 17.81 -6.12
C THR A 20 3.51 17.93 -4.62
N ALA A 21 3.42 16.83 -3.86
CA ALA A 21 3.76 16.81 -2.43
C ALA A 21 5.23 17.21 -2.17
N TRP A 22 6.14 16.77 -3.03
CA TRP A 22 7.57 17.05 -2.87
C TRP A 22 7.92 18.52 -3.15
N ARG A 23 7.22 19.14 -4.11
CA ARG A 23 7.51 20.48 -4.63
C ARG A 23 6.65 21.58 -4.03
N ALA A 24 5.52 21.27 -3.39
CA ALA A 24 4.63 22.29 -2.85
C ALA A 24 5.33 23.14 -1.77
N ARG A 25 5.19 24.46 -1.92
CA ARG A 25 5.78 25.49 -1.06
C ARG A 25 4.68 26.38 -0.50
N LYS A 26 4.84 26.83 0.75
CA LYS A 26 3.95 27.82 1.36
C LYS A 26 3.98 29.10 0.54
N ARG A 27 2.82 29.66 0.22
CA ARG A 27 2.73 30.99 -0.39
C ARG A 27 2.70 32.02 0.73
N ASN A 28 3.64 32.97 0.69
CA ASN A 28 3.68 34.05 1.66
C ASN A 28 2.71 35.18 1.25
N ARG A 29 2.37 36.03 2.21
CA ARG A 29 1.65 37.28 1.93
C ARG A 29 2.54 38.12 0.99
N GLY A 30 2.01 38.55 -0.15
CA GLY A 30 2.80 39.22 -1.21
C GLY A 30 3.28 38.29 -2.34
N GLY A 31 2.88 37.02 -2.36
CA GLY A 31 3.03 36.14 -3.53
C GLY A 31 4.37 35.41 -3.65
N THR A 32 5.36 35.70 -2.80
CA THR A 32 6.64 34.99 -2.78
C THR A 32 6.51 33.55 -2.26
N LEU A 33 7.41 32.67 -2.72
CA LEU A 33 7.44 31.26 -2.30
C LEU A 33 8.24 31.08 -1.01
N GLY A 34 7.56 30.68 0.05
CA GLY A 34 8.13 30.28 1.33
C GLY A 34 8.74 28.86 1.30
N PRO A 35 8.95 28.22 2.46
CA PRO A 35 9.54 26.88 2.53
C PRO A 35 8.64 25.80 1.93
N TYR A 36 9.23 24.65 1.60
CA TYR A 36 8.46 23.44 1.26
C TYR A 36 7.51 23.11 2.41
N MET A 37 6.31 22.62 2.12
CA MET A 37 5.27 22.41 3.14
C MET A 37 4.87 20.95 3.37
N SER A 38 5.11 20.05 2.42
CA SER A 38 4.47 18.73 2.41
C SER A 38 5.41 17.58 2.00
N LYS A 39 6.73 17.75 2.15
CA LYS A 39 7.69 16.66 1.91
C LYS A 39 7.43 15.42 2.79
N HIS A 40 6.86 15.61 3.98
CA HIS A 40 6.43 14.50 4.84
C HIS A 40 5.27 13.69 4.20
N LEU A 41 4.37 14.35 3.47
CA LEU A 41 3.30 13.70 2.73
C LEU A 41 3.84 12.85 1.59
N ALA A 42 4.86 13.32 0.85
CA ALA A 42 5.50 12.51 -0.19
C ALA A 42 6.04 11.18 0.37
N ARG A 43 6.63 11.20 1.58
CA ARG A 43 7.08 9.99 2.28
C ARG A 43 5.89 9.11 2.67
N PHE A 44 4.85 9.71 3.24
CA PHE A 44 3.61 9.00 3.59
C PHE A 44 3.03 8.25 2.38
N ILE A 45 2.92 8.92 1.22
CA ILE A 45 2.38 8.33 -0.01
C ILE A 45 3.22 7.13 -0.44
N LEU A 46 4.55 7.24 -0.41
CA LEU A 46 5.44 6.11 -0.68
C LEU A 46 5.17 4.94 0.28
N VAL A 47 5.17 5.18 1.60
CA VAL A 47 4.90 4.10 2.57
C VAL A 47 3.54 3.45 2.32
N ALA A 48 2.50 4.24 2.05
CA ALA A 48 1.16 3.74 1.81
C ALA A 48 1.06 2.87 0.55
N LEU A 49 1.67 3.29 -0.57
CA LEU A 49 1.63 2.55 -1.83
C LEU A 49 2.44 1.25 -1.78
N TYR A 50 3.59 1.25 -1.10
CA TYR A 50 4.45 0.07 -0.99
C TYR A 50 3.98 -0.96 0.04
N THR A 51 3.17 -0.59 1.03
CA THR A 51 2.82 -1.50 2.14
C THR A 51 1.32 -1.79 2.26
N GLY A 52 0.49 -1.01 1.57
CA GLY A 52 -0.96 -1.01 1.74
C GLY A 52 -1.41 -0.65 3.16
N THR A 53 -0.54 -0.11 4.02
CA THR A 53 -0.85 0.10 5.44
C THR A 53 -1.88 1.22 5.66
N ARG A 54 -2.73 1.08 6.68
CA ARG A 54 -3.72 2.11 7.04
C ARG A 54 -3.00 3.39 7.49
N ALA A 55 -3.54 4.55 7.12
CA ALA A 55 -2.91 5.84 7.38
C ALA A 55 -2.51 6.05 8.85
N GLY A 56 -3.42 5.78 9.79
CA GLY A 56 -3.13 5.92 11.22
C GLY A 56 -1.98 5.03 11.72
N ALA A 57 -1.81 3.83 11.15
CA ALA A 57 -0.71 2.95 11.51
C ALA A 57 0.63 3.44 10.94
N ILE A 58 0.64 4.04 9.75
CA ILE A 58 1.83 4.70 9.18
C ILE A 58 2.22 5.91 10.03
N CYS A 59 1.26 6.79 10.31
CA CYS A 59 1.46 8.02 11.07
C CYS A 59 1.89 7.75 12.53
N GLY A 60 1.32 6.71 13.14
CA GLY A 60 1.64 6.33 14.53
C GLY A 60 2.94 5.54 14.67
N ALA A 61 3.57 5.08 13.58
CA ALA A 61 4.71 4.19 13.66
C ALA A 61 6.00 4.91 14.11
N ALA A 62 6.67 4.32 15.09
CA ALA A 62 8.00 4.72 15.53
C ALA A 62 9.10 4.11 14.63
N LEU A 63 10.34 4.57 14.78
CA LEU A 63 11.53 3.93 14.17
C LEU A 63 12.29 3.01 15.14
N VAL A 64 11.80 2.89 16.38
CA VAL A 64 12.32 1.99 17.41
C VAL A 64 11.15 1.34 18.15
N PRO A 65 11.32 0.16 18.75
CA PRO A 65 10.32 -0.44 19.64
C PRO A 65 9.84 0.59 20.66
N SER A 66 8.54 0.87 20.67
CA SER A 66 7.94 1.95 21.46
C SER A 66 6.63 1.49 22.09
N ILE A 67 6.40 1.83 23.35
CA ILE A 67 5.19 1.47 24.08
C ILE A 67 3.97 2.12 23.40
N GLY A 68 2.91 1.34 23.21
CA GLY A 68 1.64 1.83 22.63
C GLY A 68 1.68 2.16 21.13
N ARG A 69 2.79 1.92 20.44
CA ARG A 69 2.97 2.23 19.02
C ARG A 69 3.46 1.02 18.23
N GLY A 70 3.07 0.94 16.96
CA GLY A 70 3.80 0.12 16.00
C GLY A 70 5.17 0.73 15.72
N TYR A 71 6.10 -0.04 15.16
CA TYR A 71 7.43 0.46 14.82
C TYR A 71 7.99 -0.19 13.55
N VAL A 72 8.93 0.51 12.93
CA VAL A 72 9.73 0.00 11.81
C VAL A 72 11.13 -0.33 12.32
N ASP A 73 11.52 -1.59 12.17
CA ASP A 73 12.89 -2.06 12.35
C ASP A 73 13.66 -1.82 11.04
N LEU A 74 14.53 -0.80 11.03
CA LEU A 74 15.33 -0.46 9.85
C LEU A 74 16.49 -1.42 9.61
N GLU A 75 16.92 -2.16 10.62
CA GLU A 75 18.01 -3.13 10.49
C GLU A 75 17.49 -4.40 9.84
N ARG A 76 16.44 -4.98 10.41
CA ARG A 76 15.79 -6.20 9.91
C ARG A 76 14.89 -5.95 8.70
N GLY A 77 14.45 -4.71 8.50
CA GLY A 77 13.59 -4.35 7.37
C GLY A 77 12.14 -4.77 7.58
N ALA A 78 11.63 -4.70 8.80
CA ALA A 78 10.28 -5.14 9.15
C ALA A 78 9.44 -3.97 9.69
N PHE A 79 8.15 -3.94 9.34
CA PHE A 79 7.18 -3.00 9.88
C PHE A 79 6.19 -3.75 10.79
N HIS A 80 6.41 -3.61 12.11
CA HIS A 80 5.52 -4.06 13.16
C HIS A 80 4.35 -3.06 13.30
N ARG A 81 3.31 -3.23 12.48
CA ARG A 81 2.19 -2.27 12.39
C ARG A 81 1.31 -2.22 13.62
N LYS A 82 1.23 -3.32 14.37
CA LYS A 82 0.44 -3.44 15.59
C LYS A 82 1.29 -2.98 16.78
N ALA A 83 0.72 -2.16 17.64
CA ALA A 83 1.37 -1.81 18.89
C ALA A 83 1.54 -3.05 19.79
N VAL A 84 2.68 -3.11 20.49
CA VAL A 84 2.94 -4.17 21.47
C VAL A 84 1.84 -4.15 22.54
N GLY A 85 1.24 -5.31 22.82
CA GLY A 85 0.14 -5.44 23.79
C GLY A 85 -1.24 -5.01 23.30
N ALA A 86 -1.38 -4.46 22.08
CA ALA A 86 -2.71 -4.10 21.57
C ALA A 86 -3.61 -5.34 21.38
N ARG A 87 -4.91 -5.19 21.66
CA ARG A 87 -5.90 -6.25 21.44
C ARG A 87 -5.94 -6.64 19.96
N THR A 88 -5.97 -7.93 19.66
CA THR A 88 -6.20 -8.41 18.30
C THR A 88 -7.65 -8.14 17.92
N THR A 89 -7.88 -7.49 16.78
CA THR A 89 -9.21 -7.20 16.24
C THR A 89 -9.33 -7.73 14.82
N ASN A 90 -10.55 -7.76 14.28
CA ASN A 90 -10.81 -8.09 12.87
C ASN A 90 -10.07 -7.16 11.89
N LYS A 91 -9.70 -5.94 12.32
CA LYS A 91 -8.83 -5.03 11.56
C LYS A 91 -7.37 -5.44 11.75
N ARG A 92 -6.97 -6.55 11.11
CA ARG A 92 -5.61 -7.10 11.20
C ARG A 92 -4.55 -6.04 10.86
N GLN A 93 -3.48 -6.02 11.64
CA GLN A 93 -2.28 -5.19 11.45
C GLN A 93 -1.03 -6.10 11.51
N PRO A 94 -0.86 -7.00 10.53
CA PRO A 94 0.25 -7.94 10.55
C PRO A 94 1.58 -7.20 10.44
N THR A 95 2.64 -7.83 10.93
CA THR A 95 4.01 -7.42 10.59
C THR A 95 4.18 -7.60 9.08
N ALA A 96 4.86 -6.65 8.43
CA ALA A 96 5.19 -6.77 7.02
C ALA A 96 6.66 -6.49 6.78
N ASP A 97 7.26 -7.31 5.93
CA ASP A 97 8.58 -7.04 5.40
C ASP A 97 8.52 -5.82 4.47
N LEU A 98 9.50 -4.94 4.63
CA LEU A 98 9.60 -3.74 3.83
C LEU A 98 10.24 -4.06 2.49
N PRO A 99 9.61 -3.69 1.36
CA PRO A 99 10.22 -3.85 0.05
C PRO A 99 11.59 -3.15 0.00
N PRO A 100 12.63 -3.73 -0.62
CA PRO A 100 14.00 -3.22 -0.55
C PRO A 100 14.14 -1.73 -0.91
N ARG A 101 13.38 -1.25 -1.90
CA ARG A 101 13.37 0.16 -2.32
C ARG A 101 12.81 1.08 -1.24
N LEU A 102 11.73 0.68 -0.57
CA LEU A 102 11.16 1.44 0.54
C LEU A 102 12.10 1.47 1.74
N LEU A 103 12.70 0.32 2.07
CA LEU A 103 13.68 0.22 3.16
C LEU A 103 14.88 1.13 2.93
N ALA A 104 15.42 1.17 1.70
CA ALA A 104 16.51 2.07 1.34
C ALA A 104 16.13 3.55 1.51
N HIS A 105 14.89 3.93 1.16
CA HIS A 105 14.39 5.28 1.42
C HIS A 105 14.30 5.59 2.91
N MET A 106 13.72 4.70 3.71
CA MET A 106 13.58 4.89 5.16
C MET A 106 14.93 4.99 5.87
N ARG A 107 15.88 4.11 5.54
CA ARG A 107 17.28 4.19 6.04
C ARG A 107 17.94 5.53 5.69
N ARG A 108 17.72 6.03 4.47
CA ARG A 108 18.22 7.34 4.04
C ARG A 108 17.55 8.48 4.81
N TRP A 109 16.26 8.41 5.10
CA TRP A 109 15.56 9.43 5.89
C TRP A 109 16.10 9.48 7.32
N ASN A 110 16.30 8.31 7.95
CA ASN A 110 16.90 8.23 9.29
C ASN A 110 18.32 8.80 9.32
N ARG A 111 19.19 8.33 8.43
CA ARG A 111 20.59 8.82 8.34
C ARG A 111 20.69 10.33 8.13
N ARG A 112 19.74 10.95 7.39
CA ARG A 112 19.71 12.40 7.16
C ARG A 112 19.00 13.18 8.27
N GLY A 113 18.58 12.52 9.35
CA GLY A 113 17.84 13.15 10.45
C GLY A 113 16.47 13.70 10.05
N ILE A 114 15.87 13.16 8.98
CA ILE A 114 14.58 13.61 8.44
C ILE A 114 13.39 12.95 9.16
N SER A 115 13.58 11.69 9.56
CA SER A 115 12.65 10.86 10.33
C SER A 115 13.51 10.18 11.39
N LYS A 116 13.47 10.61 12.65
CA LYS A 116 14.35 10.11 13.72
C LYS A 116 13.62 9.21 14.71
N HIS A 117 12.44 9.64 15.15
CA HIS A 117 11.64 8.97 16.17
C HIS A 117 10.42 8.28 15.55
N SER A 118 9.87 8.82 14.47
CA SER A 118 8.67 8.36 13.79
C SER A 118 8.91 8.20 12.30
N VAL A 119 8.18 7.28 11.67
CA VAL A 119 8.31 7.01 10.23
C VAL A 119 8.04 8.28 9.42
N ILE A 120 6.97 9.02 9.79
CA ILE A 120 6.60 10.28 9.16
C ILE A 120 6.76 11.42 10.17
N GLU A 121 7.74 12.29 9.93
CA GLU A 121 7.99 13.49 10.71
C GLU A 121 7.92 14.76 9.88
N TRP A 122 7.51 15.84 10.54
CA TRP A 122 7.50 17.19 10.02
C TRP A 122 8.07 18.14 11.07
N GLN A 123 9.12 18.88 10.71
CA GLN A 123 9.80 19.83 11.61
C GLN A 123 10.23 19.21 12.95
N GLY A 124 10.69 17.95 12.91
CA GLY A 124 11.13 17.21 14.10
C GLY A 124 10.01 16.49 14.86
N GLU A 125 8.75 16.75 14.51
CA GLU A 125 7.60 16.20 15.23
C GLU A 125 6.88 15.08 14.46
N PRO A 126 6.29 14.09 15.15
CA PRO A 126 5.49 13.05 14.53
C PRO A 126 4.25 13.61 13.82
N VAL A 127 3.98 13.16 12.58
CA VAL A 127 2.75 13.50 11.89
C VAL A 127 1.67 12.47 12.21
N LEU A 128 0.72 12.81 13.07
CA LEU A 128 -0.35 11.90 13.51
C LEU A 128 -1.51 11.77 12.51
N ARG A 129 -1.73 12.79 11.68
CA ARG A 129 -2.82 12.82 10.69
C ARG A 129 -2.39 13.61 9.46
N VAL A 130 -2.64 13.03 8.28
CA VAL A 130 -2.27 13.61 6.99
C VAL A 130 -3.46 14.16 6.19
N THR A 131 -4.70 13.97 6.65
CA THR A 131 -5.92 14.26 5.87
C THR A 131 -5.94 15.66 5.27
N LYS A 132 -5.75 16.70 6.10
CA LYS A 132 -5.78 18.10 5.63
C LYS A 132 -4.70 18.38 4.58
N THR A 133 -3.46 17.98 4.87
CA THR A 133 -2.35 18.16 3.93
C THR A 133 -2.55 17.35 2.65
N PHE A 134 -3.14 16.15 2.76
CA PHE A 134 -3.47 15.32 1.61
C PHE A 134 -4.49 16.00 0.71
N GLU A 135 -5.58 16.53 1.26
CA GLU A 135 -6.60 17.27 0.52
C GLU A 135 -5.99 18.45 -0.22
N THR A 136 -5.20 19.29 0.46
CA THR A 136 -4.50 20.42 -0.18
C THR A 136 -3.62 19.96 -1.34
N ILE A 137 -2.82 18.91 -1.16
CA ILE A 137 -1.91 18.43 -2.21
C ILE A 137 -2.65 17.73 -3.34
N ARG A 138 -3.73 17.01 -3.04
CA ARG A 138 -4.63 16.42 -4.03
C ARG A 138 -5.21 17.51 -4.93
N ASP A 139 -5.72 18.58 -4.34
CA ASP A 139 -6.33 19.69 -5.09
C ASP A 139 -5.29 20.40 -5.96
N LEU A 140 -4.08 20.63 -5.43
CA LEU A 140 -2.95 21.16 -6.20
C LEU A 140 -2.49 20.22 -7.33
N ALA A 141 -2.69 18.91 -7.17
CA ALA A 141 -2.39 17.89 -8.19
C ALA A 141 -3.53 17.70 -9.19
N GLY A 142 -4.64 18.45 -9.05
CA GLY A 142 -5.80 18.35 -9.94
C GLY A 142 -6.52 16.99 -9.90
N LEU A 143 -6.40 16.24 -8.80
CA LEU A 143 -7.02 14.93 -8.67
C LEU A 143 -8.34 15.01 -7.89
N SER A 144 -9.38 14.30 -8.32
CA SER A 144 -10.61 14.11 -7.54
C SER A 144 -10.66 12.71 -6.92
N ASP A 145 -11.42 12.55 -5.85
CA ASP A 145 -11.77 11.25 -5.25
C ASP A 145 -10.58 10.39 -4.76
N VAL A 146 -9.43 11.03 -4.55
CA VAL A 146 -8.25 10.41 -3.95
C VAL A 146 -8.16 10.81 -2.47
N SER A 147 -7.96 9.82 -1.62
CA SER A 147 -7.76 9.97 -0.18
C SER A 147 -6.59 9.11 0.29
N PRO A 148 -6.12 9.26 1.55
CA PRO A 148 -5.19 8.32 2.14
C PRO A 148 -5.66 6.86 2.08
N HIS A 149 -6.98 6.61 2.11
CA HIS A 149 -7.53 5.27 1.98
C HIS A 149 -7.45 4.73 0.53
N THR A 150 -7.62 5.61 -0.45
CA THR A 150 -7.44 5.30 -1.88
C THR A 150 -6.05 4.75 -2.18
N LEU A 151 -5.01 5.22 -1.47
CA LEU A 151 -3.64 4.68 -1.63
C LEU A 151 -3.53 3.22 -1.19
N ARG A 152 -4.25 2.81 -0.14
CA ARG A 152 -4.31 1.42 0.27
C ARG A 152 -5.00 0.55 -0.78
N HIS A 153 -6.12 1.01 -1.32
CA HIS A 153 -6.80 0.33 -2.42
C HIS A 153 -5.90 0.20 -3.63
N THR A 154 -5.15 1.26 -3.94
CA THR A 154 -4.16 1.28 -5.02
C THR A 154 -3.08 0.23 -4.82
N SER A 155 -2.48 0.15 -3.63
CA SER A 155 -1.47 -0.85 -3.29
C SER A 155 -1.98 -2.28 -3.52
N ILE A 156 -3.18 -2.59 -2.99
CA ILE A 156 -3.83 -3.89 -3.17
C ILE A 156 -4.06 -4.19 -4.65
N SER A 157 -4.65 -3.25 -5.39
CA SER A 157 -4.89 -3.41 -6.84
C SER A 157 -3.59 -3.62 -7.62
N TRP A 158 -2.51 -2.93 -7.26
CA TRP A 158 -1.22 -3.06 -7.94
C TRP A 158 -0.56 -4.42 -7.68
N TYR A 159 -0.61 -4.94 -6.46
CA TYR A 159 -0.11 -6.28 -6.17
C TYR A 159 -0.90 -7.36 -6.90
N LEU A 160 -2.23 -7.26 -6.92
CA LEU A 160 -3.08 -8.22 -7.63
C LEU A 160 -2.83 -8.19 -9.15
N ARG A 161 -2.73 -6.98 -9.73
CA ARG A 161 -2.38 -6.81 -11.15
C ARG A 161 -0.98 -7.34 -11.48
N ALA A 162 -0.07 -7.34 -10.51
CA ALA A 162 1.26 -7.92 -10.65
C ALA A 162 1.27 -9.45 -10.47
N GLY A 163 0.11 -10.09 -10.28
CA GLY A 163 -0.01 -11.54 -10.18
C GLY A 163 0.25 -12.12 -8.79
N VAL A 164 0.38 -11.28 -7.75
CA VAL A 164 0.57 -11.77 -6.37
C VAL A 164 -0.71 -12.47 -5.90
N ALA A 165 -0.56 -13.64 -5.26
CA ALA A 165 -1.70 -14.42 -4.80
C ALA A 165 -2.56 -13.64 -3.79
N ILE A 166 -3.88 -13.86 -3.84
CA ILE A 166 -4.84 -13.17 -2.97
C ILE A 166 -4.51 -13.38 -1.48
N SER A 167 -4.09 -14.60 -1.11
CA SER A 167 -3.65 -14.95 0.25
C SER A 167 -2.50 -14.06 0.71
N ASP A 168 -1.48 -13.91 -0.13
CA ASP A 168 -0.28 -13.14 0.19
C ASP A 168 -0.61 -11.64 0.28
N VAL A 169 -1.46 -11.12 -0.61
CA VAL A 169 -1.93 -9.73 -0.52
C VAL A 169 -2.79 -9.52 0.73
N SER A 170 -3.64 -10.49 1.08
CA SER A 170 -4.48 -10.49 2.30
C SER A 170 -3.61 -10.40 3.55
N ASP A 171 -2.63 -11.28 3.68
CA ASP A 171 -1.74 -11.35 4.83
C ASP A 171 -0.78 -10.17 4.85
N TYR A 172 -0.24 -9.74 3.70
CA TYR A 172 0.67 -8.61 3.65
C TYR A 172 -0.03 -7.28 4.00
N CYS A 173 -1.20 -7.01 3.43
CA CYS A 173 -1.91 -5.74 3.64
C CYS A 173 -2.82 -5.76 4.87
N GLY A 174 -3.12 -6.92 5.48
CA GLY A 174 -4.05 -7.04 6.62
C GLY A 174 -5.50 -6.72 6.24
N VAL A 175 -5.96 -7.29 5.13
CA VAL A 175 -7.36 -7.26 4.64
C VAL A 175 -7.79 -8.70 4.39
N SER A 176 -9.05 -9.06 4.65
CA SER A 176 -9.48 -10.44 4.42
C SER A 176 -9.57 -10.77 2.94
N GLU A 177 -9.30 -12.03 2.58
CA GLU A 177 -9.50 -12.53 1.21
C GLU A 177 -10.93 -12.29 0.71
N THR A 178 -11.94 -12.47 1.57
CA THR A 178 -13.34 -12.20 1.23
C THR A 178 -13.55 -10.75 0.79
N ILE A 179 -12.93 -9.79 1.47
CA ILE A 179 -12.98 -8.37 1.08
C ILE A 179 -12.22 -8.17 -0.24
N ILE A 180 -11.06 -8.81 -0.42
CA ILE A 180 -10.30 -8.71 -1.68
C ILE A 180 -11.15 -9.24 -2.85
N ARG A 181 -11.71 -10.44 -2.73
CA ARG A 181 -12.55 -11.06 -3.78
C ARG A 181 -13.79 -10.23 -4.08
N ARG A 182 -14.41 -9.63 -3.06
CA ARG A 182 -15.60 -8.78 -3.23
C ARG A 182 -15.31 -7.51 -4.02
N HIS A 183 -14.20 -6.84 -3.73
CA HIS A 183 -13.94 -5.48 -4.24
C HIS A 183 -12.94 -5.40 -5.39
N TYR A 184 -12.10 -6.42 -5.58
CA TYR A 184 -11.00 -6.41 -6.56
C TYR A 184 -11.10 -7.55 -7.56
N LYS A 185 -12.28 -8.18 -7.70
CA LYS A 185 -12.54 -9.26 -8.68
C LYS A 185 -12.03 -8.92 -10.08
N HIS A 186 -12.15 -7.65 -10.49
CA HIS A 186 -11.74 -7.15 -11.80
C HIS A 186 -10.21 -7.02 -12.00
N HIS A 187 -9.40 -7.22 -10.96
CA HIS A 187 -7.94 -7.09 -11.02
C HIS A 187 -7.21 -8.44 -10.89
N LEU A 188 -7.96 -9.54 -10.76
CA LEU A 188 -7.39 -10.88 -10.74
C LEU A 188 -7.04 -11.29 -12.17
N PRO A 189 -5.76 -11.56 -12.49
CA PRO A 189 -5.40 -12.13 -13.78
C PRO A 189 -6.06 -13.51 -13.93
N GLY A 190 -6.47 -13.85 -15.16
CA GLY A 190 -6.71 -15.24 -15.52
C GLY A 190 -7.92 -15.90 -14.83
N THR A 191 -9.09 -15.24 -14.79
CA THR A 191 -10.34 -15.86 -14.29
C THR A 191 -10.61 -17.24 -14.91
N TYR A 192 -10.01 -17.55 -16.07
CA TYR A 192 -10.14 -18.81 -16.77
C TYR A 192 -8.83 -19.48 -17.19
N GLU A 193 -7.63 -18.96 -16.90
CA GLU A 193 -6.38 -19.60 -17.35
C GLU A 193 -6.23 -21.01 -16.77
N ARG A 194 -6.46 -21.16 -15.45
CA ARG A 194 -6.49 -22.49 -14.82
C ARG A 194 -7.65 -23.36 -15.30
N VAL A 195 -8.75 -22.76 -15.76
CA VAL A 195 -9.89 -23.47 -16.34
C VAL A 195 -9.51 -23.98 -17.75
N PHE A 196 -8.82 -23.16 -18.55
CA PHE A 196 -8.30 -23.51 -19.87
C PHE A 196 -7.19 -24.57 -19.78
N GLU A 197 -6.34 -24.55 -18.75
CA GLU A 197 -5.36 -25.61 -18.49
C GLU A 197 -6.01 -26.92 -18.02
N ALA A 198 -7.14 -26.84 -17.30
CA ALA A 198 -7.87 -28.02 -16.83
C ALA A 198 -8.78 -28.63 -17.91
N ALA A 199 -9.31 -27.83 -18.83
CA ALA A 199 -10.28 -28.26 -19.85
C ALA A 199 -9.83 -29.46 -20.72
N PRO A 200 -8.55 -29.56 -21.15
CA PRO A 200 -8.07 -30.71 -21.91
C PRO A 200 -8.10 -32.04 -21.14
N ARG A 201 -8.20 -32.03 -19.80
CA ARG A 201 -8.24 -33.25 -18.98
C ARG A 201 -9.58 -33.98 -19.06
N PHE A 202 -10.64 -33.31 -19.54
CA PHE A 202 -11.95 -33.92 -19.77
C PHE A 202 -11.99 -34.81 -21.03
N GLY A 203 -11.03 -34.66 -21.95
CA GLY A 203 -11.08 -35.31 -23.28
C GLY A 203 -10.25 -36.58 -23.46
N LYS A 204 -9.49 -37.05 -22.45
CA LYS A 204 -8.74 -38.31 -22.58
C LYS A 204 -9.60 -39.50 -22.16
N VAL A 205 -10.55 -39.87 -23.01
CA VAL A 205 -11.14 -41.22 -22.99
C VAL A 205 -10.06 -42.17 -23.49
N GLY A 206 -9.66 -43.13 -22.66
CA GLY A 206 -8.62 -44.10 -22.96
C GLY A 206 -8.92 -44.85 -24.26
N LYS A 207 -7.90 -45.00 -25.12
CA LYS A 207 -7.93 -46.01 -26.18
C LYS A 207 -7.98 -47.38 -25.49
N ALA A 208 -9.17 -47.96 -25.36
CA ALA A 208 -9.33 -49.36 -25.04
C ALA A 208 -8.73 -50.17 -26.21
N GLY A 209 -7.70 -50.96 -25.91
CA GLY A 209 -7.03 -51.79 -26.89
C GLY A 209 -7.96 -52.89 -27.40
N THR A 210 -8.19 -52.91 -28.70
CA THR A 210 -8.76 -54.05 -29.41
C THR A 210 -7.70 -55.16 -29.46
N LYS A 211 -7.81 -56.16 -28.59
CA LYS A 211 -7.16 -57.46 -28.82
C LYS A 211 -8.05 -58.26 -29.76
N ALA A 212 -7.58 -58.48 -30.99
CA ALA A 212 -8.11 -59.52 -31.86
C ALA A 212 -7.61 -60.88 -31.34
N ALA A 213 -8.53 -61.80 -31.12
CA ALA A 213 -8.24 -63.21 -30.85
C ALA A 213 -7.94 -63.93 -32.18
N ASN A 214 -6.88 -64.73 -32.18
CA ASN A 214 -6.68 -65.87 -33.08
C ASN A 214 -6.68 -67.12 -32.19
#